data_AF-A0A916RCF9-F1
#
_entry.id   AF-A0A916RCF9-F1
#
_cell.length_a   1.000
_cell.length_b   1.000
_cell.length_c   1.000
_cell.angle_alpha   90.00
_cell.angle_beta   90.00
_cell.angle_gamma   90.00
#
_symmetry.space_group_name_H-M   'P 1'
#
loop_
_entity.id
_entity.type
_entity.pdbx_description
1 polymer ?
#
loop_
_entity_poly.entity_id
_entity_poly.type
_entity_poly.pdbx_seq_one_letter_code
_entity_poly.pdbx_strand_id
1 'polypeptide(L)'
;MKQINVQEVDSKSDSNFPDEIQVKVSLRESKIELEKKQAGRFILTTNVLDKMELTTEEMLSKYKEQQSVERGFRFLKDPLFLTDSIFLKSPDRIEALELIMGLCLLVYALYQFEKRMLRIVRGIKRQMQDMSFDKKNDL
;
A
#
# COMPACT_ATOMS: atom_id res chain seq x y z
N MET A 1 4.57 -24.43 -14.04
CA MET A 1 5.86 -24.78 -14.70
C MET A 1 6.52 -23.50 -15.19
N LYS A 2 7.57 -23.01 -14.51
CA LYS A 2 8.32 -21.80 -14.90
C LYS A 2 9.63 -22.29 -15.54
N GLN A 3 9.68 -22.30 -16.87
CA GLN A 3 10.90 -22.66 -17.59
C GLN A 3 11.92 -21.53 -17.40
N ILE A 4 12.96 -21.81 -16.61
CA ILE A 4 14.18 -21.04 -16.52
C ILE A 4 15.08 -21.62 -17.61
N ASN A 5 15.34 -20.85 -18.67
CA ASN A 5 16.23 -21.27 -19.73
C ASN A 5 17.66 -20.94 -19.29
N VAL A 6 18.44 -21.97 -18.94
CA VAL A 6 19.86 -21.88 -18.62
C VAL A 6 20.62 -21.87 -19.95
N GLN A 7 21.20 -20.73 -20.31
CA GLN A 7 22.15 -20.67 -21.44
C GLN A 7 23.56 -20.89 -20.91
N GLU A 8 24.11 -22.02 -21.35
CA GLU A 8 25.51 -22.46 -21.43
C GLU A 8 26.40 -22.38 -20.18
N VAL A 9 26.68 -23.59 -19.66
CA VAL A 9 27.78 -23.90 -18.75
C VAL A 9 28.99 -24.22 -19.61
N ASP A 10 29.86 -23.24 -19.83
CA ASP A 10 31.22 -23.52 -20.32
C ASP A 10 32.10 -23.86 -19.12
N SER A 11 32.31 -25.15 -18.92
CA SER A 11 33.31 -25.67 -17.99
C SER A 11 34.70 -25.47 -18.58
N LYS A 12 35.52 -24.64 -17.94
CA LYS A 12 36.97 -24.85 -17.96
C LYS A 12 37.57 -24.53 -16.59
N SER A 13 37.83 -25.60 -15.86
CA SER A 13 38.59 -25.62 -14.63
C SER A 13 40.07 -25.38 -14.94
N ASP A 14 40.67 -24.38 -14.28
CA ASP A 14 42.02 -24.55 -13.73
C ASP A 14 42.21 -23.65 -12.50
N SER A 15 42.52 -24.32 -11.39
CA SER A 15 43.10 -23.81 -10.14
C SER A 15 42.45 -22.61 -9.40
N ASN A 16 41.79 -22.96 -8.28
CA ASN A 16 42.05 -22.40 -6.95
C ASN A 16 41.37 -21.07 -6.52
N PHE A 17 40.04 -20.99 -6.42
CA PHE A 17 39.28 -20.15 -5.45
C PHE A 17 37.83 -20.66 -5.29
N PRO A 18 37.21 -20.59 -4.09
CA PRO A 18 35.85 -21.11 -3.86
C PRO A 18 34.80 -20.23 -4.55
N ASP A 19 34.00 -20.87 -5.40
CA ASP A 19 32.97 -20.32 -6.29
C ASP A 19 32.20 -19.10 -5.78
N GLU A 20 32.65 -17.89 -6.14
CA GLU A 20 31.83 -16.68 -6.06
C GLU A 20 30.93 -16.62 -7.29
N ILE A 21 29.68 -17.07 -7.14
CA ILE A 21 28.69 -17.05 -8.24
C ILE A 21 28.19 -15.61 -8.40
N GLN A 22 28.77 -14.87 -9.35
CA GLN A 22 28.23 -13.56 -9.76
C GLN A 22 27.00 -13.75 -10.67
N VAL A 23 25.80 -13.67 -10.08
CA VAL A 23 24.55 -13.68 -10.84
C VAL A 23 24.15 -12.24 -11.18
N LYS A 24 24.27 -11.86 -12.46
CA LYS A 24 23.73 -10.60 -12.95
C LYS A 24 22.24 -10.76 -13.24
N VAL A 25 21.40 -10.42 -12.25
CA VAL A 25 19.94 -10.42 -12.41
C VAL A 25 19.54 -9.26 -13.31
N SER A 26 19.04 -9.56 -14.50
CA SER A 26 18.43 -8.58 -15.40
C SER A 26 16.91 -8.73 -15.40
N LEU A 27 16.22 -7.59 -15.29
CA LEU A 27 14.77 -7.55 -15.37
C LEU A 27 14.33 -7.80 -16.81
N ARG A 28 13.48 -8.81 -17.05
CA ARG A 28 12.85 -8.98 -18.37
C ARG A 28 11.77 -7.92 -18.57
N GLU A 29 12.16 -6.82 -19.17
CA GLU A 29 11.27 -5.69 -19.48
C GLU A 29 10.04 -6.11 -20.29
N SER A 30 10.18 -7.04 -21.24
CA SER A 30 9.07 -7.55 -22.06
C SER A 30 7.97 -8.28 -21.26
N LYS A 31 8.35 -9.05 -20.22
CA LYS A 31 7.37 -9.66 -19.32
C LYS A 31 6.76 -8.63 -18.38
N ILE A 32 7.56 -7.68 -17.90
CA ILE A 32 7.08 -6.61 -17.02
C ILE A 32 6.07 -5.72 -17.74
N GLU A 33 6.29 -5.41 -19.01
CA GLU A 33 5.38 -4.58 -19.81
C GLU A 33 4.07 -5.30 -20.13
N LEU A 34 4.14 -6.60 -20.43
CA LEU A 34 2.96 -7.45 -20.65
C LEU A 34 2.11 -7.58 -19.37
N GLU A 35 2.75 -7.79 -18.23
CA GLU A 35 2.08 -7.85 -16.92
C GLU A 35 1.51 -6.48 -16.52
N LYS A 36 2.24 -5.38 -16.76
CA LYS A 36 1.73 -4.01 -16.54
C LYS A 36 0.49 -3.69 -17.38
N LYS A 37 0.46 -4.12 -18.64
CA LYS A 37 -0.71 -3.95 -19.54
C LYS A 37 -1.94 -4.73 -19.05
N GLN A 38 -1.74 -5.84 -18.34
CA GLN A 38 -2.81 -6.66 -17.79
C GLN A 38 -3.25 -6.19 -16.39
N ALA A 39 -2.32 -5.76 -15.55
CA ALA A 39 -2.55 -5.40 -14.15
C ALA A 39 -3.31 -4.07 -13.91
N GLY A 40 -3.79 -3.41 -14.96
CA GLY A 40 -4.43 -2.10 -14.87
C GLY A 40 -5.90 -2.05 -15.32
N ARG A 41 -6.52 -3.18 -15.67
CA ARG A 41 -7.89 -3.21 -16.21
C ARG A 41 -8.89 -3.58 -15.10
N PHE A 42 -9.84 -2.70 -14.83
CA PHE A 42 -10.94 -2.94 -13.90
C PHE A 42 -12.23 -2.37 -14.49
N ILE A 43 -13.35 -3.04 -14.20
CA ILE A 43 -14.68 -2.63 -14.64
C ILE A 43 -15.38 -2.00 -13.43
N LEU A 44 -15.83 -0.76 -13.59
CA LEU A 44 -16.64 -0.06 -12.59
C LEU A 44 -18.06 0.06 -13.12
N THR A 45 -19.00 -0.45 -12.33
CA THR A 45 -20.44 -0.36 -12.59
C THR A 45 -21.09 0.42 -11.47
N THR A 46 -21.89 1.42 -11.82
CA THR A 46 -22.67 2.22 -10.89
C THR A 46 -24.16 2.17 -11.27
N ASN A 47 -25.02 2.28 -10.27
CA ASN A 47 -26.47 2.43 -10.48
C ASN A 47 -26.88 3.88 -10.73
N VAL A 48 -25.93 4.82 -10.76
CA VAL A 48 -26.16 6.23 -11.11
C VAL A 48 -26.13 6.36 -12.63
N LEU A 49 -27.27 6.66 -13.24
CA LEU A 49 -27.41 6.77 -14.70
C LEU A 49 -26.98 8.15 -15.22
N ASP A 50 -27.04 9.19 -14.39
CA ASP A 50 -26.67 10.54 -14.77
C ASP A 50 -25.16 10.78 -14.64
N LYS A 51 -24.54 11.18 -15.75
CA LYS A 51 -23.10 11.49 -15.82
C LYS A 51 -22.74 12.83 -15.18
N MET A 52 -23.72 13.72 -14.99
CA MET A 52 -23.52 14.99 -14.27
C MET A 52 -23.58 14.82 -12.75
N GLU A 53 -24.26 13.77 -12.27
CA GLU A 53 -24.32 13.44 -10.83
C GLU A 53 -23.09 12.67 -10.35
N LEU A 54 -22.52 11.82 -11.21
CA LEU A 54 -21.29 11.10 -10.93
C LEU A 54 -20.38 11.08 -12.15
N THR A 55 -19.38 11.96 -12.14
CA THR A 55 -18.39 11.98 -13.21
C THR A 55 -17.48 10.74 -13.14
N THR A 56 -16.90 10.37 -14.28
CA THR A 56 -15.97 9.23 -14.38
C THR A 56 -14.77 9.39 -13.44
N GLU A 57 -14.28 10.61 -13.25
CA GLU A 57 -13.15 10.91 -12.38
C GLU A 57 -13.50 10.70 -10.90
N GLU A 58 -14.67 11.19 -10.46
CA GLU A 58 -15.16 10.98 -9.10
C GLU A 58 -15.46 9.51 -8.81
N MET A 59 -16.01 8.78 -9.79
CA MET A 59 -16.22 7.34 -9.68
C MET A 59 -14.90 6.61 -9.45
N LEU A 60 -13.87 6.95 -10.23
CA LEU A 60 -12.54 6.36 -10.09
C LEU A 60 -11.88 6.72 -8.75
N SER A 61 -12.04 7.97 -8.29
CA SER A 61 -11.53 8.42 -6.99
C SER A 61 -12.17 7.62 -5.85
N LYS A 62 -13.51 7.54 -5.83
CA LYS A 62 -14.26 6.77 -4.82
C LYS A 62 -13.87 5.29 -4.81
N TYR A 63 -13.71 4.67 -5.97
CA TYR A 63 -13.23 3.29 -6.06
C TYR A 63 -11.83 3.12 -5.45
N LYS A 64 -10.90 4.04 -5.74
CA LYS A 64 -9.54 3.98 -5.18
C LYS A 64 -9.51 4.23 -3.68
N GLU A 65 -10.42 5.03 -3.14
CA GLU A 65 -10.53 5.29 -1.70
C GLU A 65 -10.95 4.05 -0.90
N GLN A 66 -11.65 3.09 -1.52
CA GLN A 66 -12.02 1.81 -0.89
C GLN A 66 -10.80 1.02 -0.38
N GLN A 67 -9.65 1.16 -1.04
CA GLN A 67 -8.39 0.54 -0.60
C GLN A 67 -7.96 0.99 0.80
N SER A 68 -8.33 2.20 1.22
CA SER A 68 -8.05 2.68 2.58
C SER A 68 -8.88 1.93 3.63
N VAL A 69 -10.14 1.64 3.30
CA VAL A 69 -11.05 0.89 4.16
C VAL A 69 -10.59 -0.55 4.28
N GLU A 70 -10.20 -1.20 3.18
CA GLU A 70 -9.69 -2.58 3.16
C GLU A 70 -8.44 -2.75 4.03
N ARG A 71 -7.53 -1.77 4.03
CA ARG A 71 -6.36 -1.78 4.92
C ARG A 71 -6.74 -1.71 6.40
N GLY A 72 -7.78 -0.96 6.74
CA GLY A 72 -8.33 -0.91 8.11
C GLY A 72 -8.90 -2.26 8.55
N PHE A 73 -9.71 -2.91 7.71
CA PHE A 73 -10.25 -4.24 8.02
C PHE A 73 -9.18 -5.34 8.07
N ARG A 74 -8.11 -5.22 7.27
CA ARG A 74 -6.98 -6.14 7.34
C ARG A 74 -6.30 -6.10 8.72
N PHE A 75 -6.26 -4.94 9.36
CA PHE A 75 -5.75 -4.80 10.74
C PHE A 75 -6.64 -5.54 11.74
N LEU A 76 -7.97 -5.43 11.64
CA LEU A 76 -8.90 -6.18 12.51
C LEU A 76 -8.78 -7.70 12.35
N LYS A 77 -8.40 -8.15 11.15
CA LYS A 77 -8.27 -9.57 10.83
C LYS A 77 -6.86 -10.11 11.06
N ASP A 78 -5.93 -9.28 11.55
CA ASP A 78 -4.56 -9.73 11.75
C ASP A 78 -4.51 -10.74 12.92
N PRO A 79 -4.13 -12.01 12.65
CA PRO A 79 -4.14 -13.06 13.66
C PRO A 79 -3.25 -12.71 14.85
N LEU A 80 -2.18 -11.93 14.66
CA LEU A 80 -1.24 -11.56 15.71
C LEU A 80 -1.88 -10.81 16.89
N PHE A 81 -3.06 -10.20 16.72
CA PHE A 81 -3.81 -9.55 17.79
C PHE A 81 -4.78 -10.48 18.53
N LEU A 82 -5.14 -11.62 17.94
CA LEU A 82 -6.23 -12.48 18.39
C LEU A 82 -5.79 -13.90 18.78
N THR A 83 -4.65 -14.38 18.28
CA THR A 83 -4.32 -15.81 18.24
C THR A 83 -3.94 -16.44 19.57
N ASP A 84 -3.50 -15.68 20.58
CA ASP A 84 -2.92 -16.30 21.79
C ASP A 84 -3.71 -16.08 23.08
N SER A 85 -4.66 -15.12 23.13
CA SER A 85 -5.23 -14.69 24.43
C SER A 85 -6.72 -14.92 24.60
N ILE A 86 -7.51 -15.02 23.52
CA ILE A 86 -8.98 -14.90 23.63
C ILE A 86 -9.67 -16.17 23.11
N PHE A 87 -9.70 -17.21 23.95
CA PHE A 87 -10.50 -18.42 23.70
C PHE A 87 -12.00 -18.12 23.86
N LEU A 88 -12.58 -17.47 22.86
CA LEU A 88 -14.00 -17.10 22.83
C LEU A 88 -14.87 -18.29 22.39
N LYS A 89 -15.29 -19.10 23.37
CA LYS A 89 -16.22 -20.22 23.14
C LYS A 89 -17.70 -19.84 22.89
N SER A 90 -18.11 -18.57 23.06
CA SER A 90 -19.53 -18.17 22.92
C SER A 90 -19.69 -16.98 21.96
N PRO A 91 -20.77 -16.95 21.16
CA PRO A 91 -21.01 -15.92 20.13
C PRO A 91 -21.09 -14.51 20.72
N ASP A 92 -21.79 -14.34 21.85
CA ASP A 92 -21.97 -13.03 22.50
C ASP A 92 -20.64 -12.34 22.85
N ARG A 93 -19.61 -13.11 23.22
CA ARG A 93 -18.30 -12.55 23.57
C ARG A 93 -17.49 -12.19 22.33
N ILE A 94 -17.74 -12.84 21.20
CA ILE A 94 -17.11 -12.50 19.90
C ILE A 94 -17.67 -11.15 19.45
N GLU A 95 -18.98 -10.96 19.51
CA GLU A 95 -19.63 -9.68 19.16
C GLU A 95 -19.12 -8.52 20.03
N ALA A 96 -19.03 -8.74 21.35
CA ALA A 96 -18.48 -7.73 22.27
C ALA A 96 -17.01 -7.40 21.95
N LEU A 97 -16.19 -8.40 21.62
CA LEU A 97 -14.80 -8.18 21.23
C LEU A 97 -14.69 -7.42 19.91
N GLU A 98 -15.49 -7.78 18.89
CA GLU A 98 -15.52 -7.08 17.60
C GLU A 98 -15.87 -5.61 17.76
N LEU A 99 -16.82 -5.29 18.64
CA LEU A 99 -17.17 -3.91 18.96
C LEU A 99 -16.00 -3.14 19.58
N ILE A 100 -15.31 -3.75 20.55
CA ILE A 100 -14.15 -3.14 21.22
C ILE A 100 -13.01 -2.94 20.22
N MET A 101 -12.73 -3.92 19.36
CA MET A 101 -11.69 -3.79 18.33
C MET A 101 -12.04 -2.72 17.29
N GLY A 102 -13.31 -2.63 16.88
CA GLY A 102 -13.81 -1.55 16.02
C GLY A 102 -13.63 -0.18 16.65
N LEU A 103 -13.89 -0.05 17.95
CA LEU A 103 -13.67 1.19 18.70
C LEU A 103 -12.18 1.56 18.77
N CYS A 104 -11.31 0.60 19.07
CA CYS A 104 -9.85 0.82 19.06
C CYS A 104 -9.37 1.31 17.69
N LEU A 105 -9.91 0.73 16.61
CA LEU A 105 -9.61 1.18 15.25
C LEU A 105 -10.09 2.59 14.96
N LEU A 106 -11.28 2.96 15.42
CA LEU A 106 -11.80 4.31 15.27
C LEU A 106 -10.87 5.34 15.93
N VAL A 107 -10.46 5.07 17.18
CA VAL A 107 -9.50 5.92 17.91
C VAL A 107 -8.17 6.02 17.16
N TYR A 108 -7.67 4.90 16.64
CA TYR A 108 -6.44 4.88 15.86
C TYR A 108 -6.54 5.69 14.54
N ALA A 109 -7.68 5.60 13.85
CA ALA A 109 -7.94 6.37 12.63
C ALA A 109 -7.98 7.88 12.90
N LEU A 110 -8.63 8.30 13.99
CA LEU A 110 -8.69 9.70 14.42
C LEU A 110 -7.29 10.23 14.76
N TYR A 111 -6.49 9.45 15.48
CA TYR A 111 -5.12 9.82 15.81
C TYR A 111 -4.24 10.00 14.56
N GLN A 112 -4.35 9.09 13.58
CA GLN A 112 -3.63 9.23 12.31
C GLN A 112 -4.08 10.46 11.52
N PHE A 113 -5.39 10.74 11.51
CA PHE A 113 -5.96 11.92 10.87
C PHE A 113 -5.38 13.20 11.47
N GLU A 114 -5.37 13.32 12.80
CA GLU A 114 -4.80 14.46 13.51
C GLU A 114 -3.31 14.65 13.15
N LYS A 115 -2.52 13.58 13.20
CA LYS A 115 -1.11 13.63 12.80
C LYS A 115 -0.92 14.07 11.35
N ARG A 116 -1.76 13.61 10.43
CA ARG A 116 -1.70 14.00 9.02
C ARG A 116 -2.01 15.48 8.85
N MET A 117 -3.03 15.99 9.53
CA MET A 117 -3.37 17.42 9.52
C MET A 117 -2.25 18.27 10.10
N LEU A 118 -1.69 17.88 11.25
CA LEU A 118 -0.54 18.56 11.84
C LEU A 118 0.67 18.59 10.89
N ARG A 119 0.95 17.51 10.17
CA ARG A 119 2.03 17.47 9.18
C ARG A 119 1.80 18.45 8.03
N ILE A 120 0.57 18.54 7.51
CA ILE A 120 0.22 19.47 6.43
C ILE A 120 0.39 20.91 6.91
N VAL A 121 -0.17 21.26 8.07
CA VAL A 121 -0.06 22.61 8.65
C VAL A 121 1.40 22.99 8.91
N ARG A 122 2.20 22.06 9.46
CA ARG A 122 3.65 22.28 9.65
C ARG A 122 4.43 22.37 8.35
N GLY A 123 3.96 21.73 7.27
CA GLY A 123 4.54 21.85 5.93
C GLY A 123 4.32 23.24 5.36
N ILE A 124 3.07 23.72 5.41
CA ILE A 124 2.69 25.07 4.95
C ILE A 124 3.43 26.15 5.75
N LYS A 125 3.50 26.01 7.08
CA LYS A 125 4.22 26.98 7.93
C LYS A 125 5.72 27.06 7.60
N ARG A 126 6.37 25.94 7.27
CA ARG A 126 7.78 25.93 6.85
C ARG A 126 7.97 26.64 5.51
N GLN A 127 7.13 26.34 4.51
CA GLN A 127 7.19 27.01 3.20
C GLN A 127 7.01 28.53 3.29
N MET A 128 6.10 29.00 4.14
CA MET A 128 5.89 30.44 4.36
C MET A 128 7.10 31.12 5.03
N GLN A 129 7.76 30.41 5.94
CA GLN A 129 8.95 30.92 6.63
C GLN A 129 10.16 30.99 5.69
N ASP A 130 10.35 29.98 4.83
CA ASP A 130 11.44 29.93 3.85
C ASP A 130 11.29 31.05 2.80
N MET A 131 10.07 31.31 2.31
CA MET A 131 9.78 32.40 1.37
C MET A 131 10.01 33.80 1.97
N SER A 132 9.80 33.96 3.28
CA SER A 132 10.10 35.23 3.97
C SER A 132 11.60 35.41 4.24
N PHE A 133 12.38 34.32 4.27
CA PHE A 133 13.83 34.36 4.48
C PHE A 133 14.56 34.73 3.19
N ASP A 134 14.11 34.18 2.05
CA ASP A 134 14.64 34.46 0.71
C ASP A 134 14.56 35.95 0.37
N LYS A 135 13.38 36.56 0.56
CA LYS A 135 13.17 38.02 0.37
C LYS A 135 14.05 38.92 1.23
N LYS A 136 14.64 38.44 2.32
CA LYS A 136 15.47 39.24 3.22
C LYS A 136 16.97 39.16 2.89
N ASN A 137 17.37 38.18 2.08
CA ASN A 137 18.74 38.03 1.59
C ASN A 137 18.96 38.61 0.18
N ASP A 138 17.88 38.96 -0.53
CA ASP A 138 17.92 39.64 -1.83
C ASP A 138 17.89 41.19 -1.73
N LEU A 139 17.93 41.73 -0.51
CA LEU A 139 17.98 43.16 -0.15
C LEU A 139 19.29 43.46 0.61
#